data_AF-A0AA89C646-F1
#
_entry.id   AF-A0AA89C646-F1
#
_cell.length_a   1.000
_cell.length_b   1.000
_cell.length_c   1.000
_cell.angle_alpha   90.00
_cell.angle_beta   90.00
_cell.angle_gamma   90.00
#
_symmetry.space_group_name_H-M   'P 1'
#
loop_
_entity.id
_entity.type
_entity.pdbx_description
1 polymer ?
#
loop_
_entity_poly.entity_id
_entity_poly.type
_entity_poly.pdbx_seq_one_letter_code
_entity_poly.pdbx_strand_id
1 'polypeptide(L)'
;MREKAKKCVFVLIVAFIIAIYMILSSESTYQSIRSLGGEIYYLYLIRSFDVFVQWKSHPREFCDGKFIAYGKELARLKEAVFVPDGKYGQFKIQCQDRITYHFNDIKNHNHLNDWLKGIGYIDRETYLQQKQGSKKNHVTLAVFRYEYANLFHQMTDYYNAFVAMKIFNLKPDNMDILIVDKSAKSQLDSNWDDLFGNVSFAKEMNEPVAYPDLIWAVLGYNSPLNFHSMNTISFVAEFSNFVKTRYGAQINRPLDCSGISILFIWRRDYVAHPGNPSGLVSRKIKNEKELMESVQQDFPGHPVAGIQLDDYSMKDQLHWISQTDILIAMHGAGLSHILFLPEHAGVLEMYPTYWPKTNRHFRAMARWKKLHYYNWQNINPLNEYDKFYTYIPSVVVTQRVQSIYYDMCGKLPSKTPIKEPS
;
A
#
# COMPACT_ATOMS: atom_id res chain seq x y z
N MET A 1 -63.03 -7.42 -22.45
CA MET A 1 -62.12 -6.73 -21.49
C MET A 1 -61.05 -7.65 -20.88
N ARG A 2 -61.36 -8.88 -20.44
CA ARG A 2 -60.38 -9.82 -19.84
C ARG A 2 -59.20 -10.21 -20.75
N GLU A 3 -59.42 -10.34 -22.07
CA GLU A 3 -58.35 -10.76 -23.00
C GLU A 3 -57.30 -9.66 -23.25
N LYS A 4 -57.74 -8.40 -23.36
CA LYS A 4 -56.84 -7.24 -23.51
C LYS A 4 -55.99 -7.03 -22.25
N ALA A 5 -56.56 -7.24 -21.06
CA ALA A 5 -55.83 -7.16 -19.79
C ALA A 5 -54.73 -8.24 -19.69
N LYS A 6 -55.01 -9.48 -20.11
CA LYS A 6 -54.00 -10.56 -20.13
C LYS A 6 -52.86 -10.28 -21.09
N LYS A 7 -53.15 -9.71 -22.27
CA LYS A 7 -52.12 -9.27 -23.23
C LYS A 7 -51.25 -8.14 -22.68
N CYS A 8 -51.83 -7.14 -22.00
CA CYS A 8 -51.07 -6.08 -21.35
C CYS A 8 -50.16 -6.59 -20.22
N VAL A 9 -50.65 -7.49 -19.37
CA VAL A 9 -49.85 -8.09 -18.29
C VAL A 9 -48.71 -8.92 -18.85
N PHE A 10 -48.95 -9.71 -19.90
CA PHE A 10 -47.91 -10.49 -20.56
C PHE A 10 -46.83 -9.60 -21.18
N VAL A 11 -47.21 -8.51 -21.85
CA VAL A 11 -46.25 -7.54 -22.42
C VAL A 11 -45.42 -6.86 -21.33
N LEU A 12 -46.02 -6.50 -20.19
CA LEU A 12 -45.30 -5.91 -19.05
C LEU A 12 -44.31 -6.89 -18.40
N ILE A 13 -44.69 -8.17 -18.27
CA ILE A 13 -43.78 -9.21 -17.74
C ILE A 13 -42.61 -9.43 -18.69
N VAL A 14 -42.87 -9.52 -20.00
CA VAL A 14 -41.81 -9.67 -21.01
C VAL A 14 -40.89 -8.45 -21.02
N ALA A 15 -41.43 -7.23 -20.95
CA ALA A 15 -40.62 -6.01 -20.85
C ALA A 15 -39.79 -5.96 -19.56
N PHE A 16 -40.33 -6.42 -18.44
CA PHE A 16 -39.59 -6.52 -17.17
C PHE A 16 -38.47 -7.55 -17.21
N ILE A 17 -38.71 -8.72 -17.82
CA ILE A 17 -37.69 -9.75 -18.02
C ILE A 17 -36.58 -9.25 -18.96
N ILE A 18 -36.93 -8.55 -20.04
CA ILE A 18 -35.96 -7.94 -20.96
C ILE A 18 -35.16 -6.83 -20.25
N ALA A 19 -35.81 -6.01 -19.42
CA ALA A 19 -35.12 -4.97 -18.64
C ALA A 19 -34.15 -5.59 -17.63
N ILE A 20 -34.55 -6.65 -16.91
CA ILE A 20 -33.65 -7.40 -16.03
C ILE A 20 -32.50 -8.02 -16.82
N TYR A 21 -32.79 -8.65 -17.96
CA TYR A 21 -31.75 -9.23 -18.82
C TYR A 21 -30.77 -8.16 -19.31
N MET A 22 -31.24 -7.00 -19.77
CA MET A 22 -30.39 -5.88 -20.20
C MET A 22 -29.58 -5.26 -19.05
N ILE A 23 -30.15 -5.20 -17.84
CA ILE A 23 -29.42 -4.77 -16.64
C ILE A 23 -28.33 -5.80 -16.33
N LEU A 24 -28.63 -7.10 -16.29
CA LEU A 24 -27.67 -8.17 -15.98
C LEU A 24 -26.63 -8.39 -17.08
N SER A 25 -26.96 -8.10 -18.34
CA SER A 25 -26.05 -8.17 -19.50
C SER A 25 -25.29 -6.87 -19.73
N SER A 26 -25.59 -5.81 -19.00
CA SER A 26 -24.81 -4.57 -19.08
C SER A 26 -23.42 -4.81 -18.51
N GLU A 27 -22.42 -4.32 -19.24
CA GLU A 27 -21.00 -4.52 -18.88
C GLU A 27 -20.68 -3.94 -17.50
N SER A 28 -21.34 -2.84 -17.10
CA SER A 28 -21.20 -2.27 -15.75
C SER A 28 -21.74 -3.16 -14.64
N THR A 29 -22.93 -3.75 -14.81
CA THR A 29 -23.54 -4.63 -13.81
C THR A 29 -22.84 -5.98 -13.75
N TYR A 30 -22.38 -6.52 -14.89
CA TYR A 30 -21.55 -7.72 -14.92
C TYR A 30 -20.21 -7.49 -14.19
N GLN A 31 -19.55 -6.35 -14.40
CA GLN A 31 -18.33 -5.99 -13.66
C GLN A 31 -18.61 -5.78 -12.17
N SER A 32 -19.70 -5.12 -11.79
CA SER A 32 -20.09 -4.95 -10.38
C SER A 32 -20.46 -6.28 -9.70
N ILE A 33 -21.16 -7.19 -10.37
CA ILE A 33 -21.50 -8.53 -9.84
C ILE A 33 -20.25 -9.41 -9.75
N ARG A 34 -19.30 -9.30 -10.69
CA ARG A 34 -18.03 -10.02 -10.64
C ARG A 34 -17.10 -9.48 -9.54
N SER A 35 -17.09 -8.17 -9.33
CA SER A 35 -16.41 -7.53 -8.18
C SER A 35 -17.06 -7.93 -6.87
N LEU A 36 -18.39 -7.91 -6.76
CA LEU A 36 -19.09 -8.40 -5.57
C LEU A 36 -18.90 -9.90 -5.35
N GLY A 37 -18.92 -10.71 -6.40
CA GLY A 37 -18.73 -12.17 -6.30
C GLY A 37 -17.32 -12.55 -5.88
N GLY A 38 -16.31 -11.83 -6.40
CA GLY A 38 -14.91 -11.97 -5.98
C GLY A 38 -14.69 -11.49 -4.55
N GLU A 39 -15.24 -10.33 -4.18
CA GLU A 39 -15.16 -9.80 -2.82
C GLU A 39 -15.91 -10.69 -1.83
N ILE A 40 -17.17 -11.07 -2.09
CA ILE A 40 -17.98 -11.90 -1.17
C ILE A 40 -17.36 -13.30 -0.99
N TYR A 41 -16.83 -13.92 -2.05
CA TYR A 41 -16.16 -15.23 -1.94
C TYR A 41 -14.86 -15.16 -1.13
N TYR A 42 -14.06 -14.09 -1.29
CA TYR A 42 -12.84 -13.87 -0.50
C TYR A 42 -13.13 -13.45 0.96
N LEU A 43 -14.18 -12.65 1.17
CA LEU A 43 -14.60 -12.11 2.46
C LEU A 43 -15.21 -13.17 3.39
N TYR A 44 -15.90 -14.18 2.83
CA TYR A 44 -16.65 -15.14 3.64
C TYR A 44 -15.81 -16.31 4.18
N LEU A 45 -14.71 -16.68 3.52
CA LEU A 45 -13.96 -17.90 3.85
C LEU A 45 -12.55 -17.68 4.43
N ILE A 46 -11.91 -16.54 4.19
CA ILE A 46 -10.50 -16.34 4.57
C ILE A 46 -10.40 -15.32 5.71
N ARG A 47 -10.39 -15.81 6.96
CA ARG A 47 -10.12 -14.98 8.16
C ARG A 47 -8.65 -14.51 8.25
N SER A 48 -7.75 -15.17 7.51
CA SER A 48 -6.31 -14.91 7.49
C SER A 48 -5.73 -15.23 6.11
N PHE A 49 -5.03 -14.28 5.50
CA PHE A 49 -4.39 -14.49 4.20
C PHE A 49 -2.93 -14.91 4.39
N ASP A 50 -2.65 -16.20 4.19
CA ASP A 50 -1.28 -16.70 4.13
C ASP A 50 -0.71 -16.47 2.73
N VAL A 51 0.03 -15.38 2.60
CA VAL A 51 0.63 -14.97 1.32
C VAL A 51 1.61 -16.03 0.82
N PHE A 52 2.36 -16.69 1.72
CA PHE A 52 3.36 -17.67 1.33
C PHE A 52 2.70 -18.90 0.70
N VAL A 53 1.65 -19.43 1.34
CA VAL A 53 0.90 -20.58 0.81
C VAL A 53 0.27 -20.22 -0.52
N GLN A 54 -0.42 -19.08 -0.61
CA GLN A 54 -1.13 -18.71 -1.85
C GLN A 54 -0.16 -18.44 -3.00
N TRP A 55 0.80 -17.54 -2.81
CA TRP A 55 1.68 -17.08 -3.88
C TRP A 55 2.66 -18.16 -4.33
N LYS A 56 3.05 -19.11 -3.46
CA LYS A 56 3.96 -20.20 -3.81
C LYS A 56 3.24 -21.48 -4.28
N SER A 57 1.90 -21.50 -4.26
CA SER A 57 1.14 -22.71 -4.60
C SER A 57 1.27 -23.12 -6.07
N HIS A 58 1.27 -24.44 -6.33
CA HIS A 58 1.16 -25.08 -7.64
C HIS A 58 2.04 -24.45 -8.74
N PRO A 59 3.38 -24.57 -8.64
CA PRO A 59 4.27 -24.04 -9.67
C PRO A 59 3.93 -24.65 -11.03
N ARG A 60 3.89 -23.80 -12.07
CA ARG A 60 3.75 -24.22 -13.46
C ARG A 60 4.97 -23.77 -14.25
N GLU A 61 5.65 -24.74 -14.84
CA GLU A 61 6.85 -24.50 -15.64
C GLU A 61 6.49 -24.44 -17.13
N PHE A 62 7.15 -23.52 -17.84
CA PHE A 62 7.09 -23.34 -19.27
C PHE A 62 8.51 -23.14 -19.80
N CYS A 63 8.70 -23.35 -21.10
CA CYS A 63 9.98 -23.07 -21.77
C CYS A 63 11.15 -23.80 -21.10
N ASP A 64 11.03 -25.10 -20.84
CA ASP A 64 12.06 -25.91 -20.14
C ASP A 64 12.52 -25.29 -18.80
N GLY A 65 11.55 -24.82 -18.01
CA GLY A 65 11.81 -24.20 -16.71
C GLY A 65 12.36 -22.77 -16.77
N LYS A 66 12.46 -22.16 -17.96
CA LYS A 66 12.85 -20.75 -18.09
C LYS A 66 11.77 -19.77 -17.63
N PHE A 67 10.52 -20.20 -17.57
CA PHE A 67 9.43 -19.42 -16.98
C PHE A 67 8.65 -20.28 -16.00
N ILE A 68 8.66 -19.91 -14.73
CA ILE A 68 7.96 -20.64 -13.67
C ILE A 68 6.95 -19.69 -13.04
N ALA A 69 5.66 -19.98 -13.18
CA ALA A 69 4.59 -19.20 -12.57
C ALA A 69 4.13 -19.82 -11.25
N TYR A 70 3.80 -18.99 -10.27
CA TYR A 70 3.38 -19.43 -8.93
C TYR A 70 2.09 -18.72 -8.53
N GLY A 71 1.11 -19.50 -8.06
CA GLY A 71 -0.10 -18.97 -7.40
C GLY A 71 -0.96 -17.99 -8.19
N LYS A 72 -0.65 -17.75 -9.48
CA LYS A 72 -1.17 -16.64 -10.31
C LYS A 72 -0.79 -15.24 -9.82
N GLU A 73 0.24 -15.11 -9.00
CA GLU A 73 0.66 -13.86 -8.37
C GLU A 73 2.14 -13.53 -8.63
N LEU A 74 2.95 -14.53 -8.99
CA LEU A 74 4.38 -14.37 -9.22
C LEU A 74 4.83 -15.17 -10.44
N ALA A 75 5.92 -14.74 -11.07
CA ALA A 75 6.69 -15.57 -11.98
C ALA A 75 8.18 -15.42 -11.72
N ARG A 76 8.93 -16.49 -12.00
CA ARG A 76 10.39 -16.49 -11.99
C ARG A 76 10.87 -16.84 -13.39
N LEU A 77 11.61 -15.94 -13.99
CA LEU A 77 12.18 -16.05 -15.31
C LEU A 77 13.67 -16.35 -15.17
N LYS A 78 14.14 -17.42 -15.79
CA LYS A 78 15.56 -17.77 -15.86
C LYS A 78 16.11 -17.33 -17.20
N GLU A 79 17.32 -16.77 -17.16
CA GLU A 79 18.02 -16.32 -18.37
C GLU A 79 17.19 -15.33 -19.22
N ALA A 80 16.48 -14.43 -18.54
CA ALA A 80 15.75 -13.36 -19.22
C ALA A 80 16.72 -12.29 -19.73
N VAL A 81 16.31 -11.58 -20.77
CA VAL A 81 16.97 -10.36 -21.25
C VAL A 81 15.93 -9.25 -21.29
N PHE A 82 16.27 -8.08 -20.76
CA PHE A 82 15.51 -6.87 -21.02
C PHE A 82 16.15 -6.12 -22.20
N VAL A 83 15.38 -5.84 -23.24
CA VAL A 83 15.83 -5.13 -24.43
C VAL A 83 15.12 -3.78 -24.49
N PRO A 84 15.84 -2.65 -24.35
CA PRO A 84 15.27 -1.32 -24.59
C PRO A 84 14.77 -1.20 -26.04
N ASP A 85 13.60 -0.61 -26.25
CA ASP A 85 12.99 -0.42 -27.59
C ASP A 85 12.67 1.06 -27.89
N GLY A 86 13.23 1.99 -27.09
CA GLY A 86 12.92 3.42 -27.16
C GLY A 86 11.51 3.80 -26.66
N LYS A 87 10.65 2.81 -26.41
CA LYS A 87 9.33 2.98 -25.80
C LYS A 87 9.32 2.34 -24.43
N TYR A 88 8.89 1.08 -24.24
CA TYR A 88 8.72 0.48 -22.90
C TYR A 88 9.82 -0.50 -22.53
N GLY A 89 10.65 -0.89 -23.50
CA GLY A 89 11.49 -2.06 -23.44
C GLY A 89 10.69 -3.36 -23.36
N GLN A 90 11.37 -4.46 -23.63
CA GLN A 90 10.75 -5.77 -23.74
C GLN A 90 11.55 -6.82 -22.97
N PHE A 91 10.88 -7.60 -22.12
CA PHE A 91 11.45 -8.82 -21.59
C PHE A 91 11.45 -9.92 -22.65
N LYS A 92 12.57 -10.59 -22.83
CA LYS A 92 12.74 -11.71 -23.75
C LYS A 92 13.23 -12.95 -23.00
N ILE A 93 12.75 -14.11 -23.40
CA ILE A 93 13.17 -15.41 -22.86
C ILE A 93 13.40 -16.42 -23.98
N GLN A 94 14.27 -17.40 -23.72
CA GLN A 94 14.42 -18.53 -24.63
C GLN A 94 13.20 -19.45 -24.53
N CYS A 95 12.39 -19.51 -25.58
CA CYS A 95 11.24 -20.40 -25.64
C CYS A 95 10.83 -20.70 -27.08
N GLN A 96 10.33 -21.91 -27.32
CA GLN A 96 9.80 -22.33 -28.62
C GLN A 96 8.30 -21.98 -28.75
N ASP A 97 7.54 -22.17 -27.67
CA ASP A 97 6.09 -22.00 -27.66
C ASP A 97 5.66 -20.74 -26.89
N ARG A 98 4.48 -20.22 -27.24
CA ARG A 98 3.88 -19.14 -26.45
C ARG A 98 3.42 -19.66 -25.09
N ILE A 99 3.75 -18.92 -24.04
CA ILE A 99 3.27 -19.21 -22.68
C ILE A 99 1.77 -18.91 -22.60
N THR A 100 0.99 -19.92 -22.26
CA THR A 100 -0.45 -19.77 -22.00
C THR A 100 -0.68 -19.78 -20.49
N TYR A 101 -0.61 -18.61 -19.87
CA TYR A 101 -0.82 -18.40 -18.44
C TYR A 101 -1.61 -17.12 -18.18
N HIS A 102 -2.28 -17.04 -17.03
CA HIS A 102 -3.07 -15.88 -16.65
C HIS A 102 -2.93 -15.62 -15.14
N PHE A 103 -2.39 -14.45 -14.80
CA PHE A 103 -2.28 -13.95 -13.42
C PHE A 103 -3.63 -13.42 -12.93
N ASN A 104 -3.84 -13.34 -11.62
CA ASN A 104 -5.13 -12.89 -11.07
C ASN A 104 -5.39 -11.40 -11.32
N ASP A 105 -6.61 -11.05 -11.73
CA ASP A 105 -7.08 -9.66 -11.87
C ASP A 105 -8.04 -9.33 -10.71
N ILE A 106 -7.50 -9.01 -9.52
CA ILE A 106 -8.33 -8.77 -8.34
C ILE A 106 -9.09 -7.43 -8.45
N LYS A 107 -8.60 -6.48 -9.26
CA LYS A 107 -9.23 -5.18 -9.52
C LYS A 107 -9.09 -4.71 -10.98
N ASN A 108 -9.48 -5.58 -11.90
CA ASN A 108 -9.62 -5.35 -13.35
C ASN A 108 -8.33 -5.19 -14.18
N HIS A 109 -7.15 -5.14 -13.55
CA HIS A 109 -5.89 -5.06 -14.29
C HIS A 109 -4.69 -5.54 -13.48
N ASN A 110 -3.93 -6.50 -14.00
CA ASN A 110 -2.65 -6.95 -13.46
C ASN A 110 -1.54 -6.74 -14.51
N HIS A 111 -0.54 -5.91 -14.18
CA HIS A 111 0.56 -5.60 -15.11
C HIS A 111 1.36 -6.85 -15.52
N LEU A 112 1.36 -7.92 -14.72
CA LEU A 112 2.00 -9.19 -15.11
C LEU A 112 1.35 -9.82 -16.34
N ASN A 113 0.03 -9.67 -16.50
CA ASN A 113 -0.67 -10.12 -17.70
C ASN A 113 -0.24 -9.30 -18.93
N ASP A 114 0.05 -8.01 -18.77
CA ASP A 114 0.56 -7.17 -19.85
C ASP A 114 2.02 -7.48 -20.19
N TRP A 115 2.86 -7.71 -19.20
CA TRP A 115 4.23 -8.16 -19.42
C TRP A 115 4.27 -9.51 -20.11
N LEU A 116 3.38 -10.43 -19.75
CA LEU A 116 3.27 -11.73 -20.41
C LEU A 116 2.79 -11.60 -21.85
N LYS A 117 1.83 -10.71 -22.14
CA LYS A 117 1.42 -10.41 -23.54
C LYS A 117 2.55 -9.79 -24.36
N GLY A 118 3.36 -8.95 -23.72
CA GLY A 118 4.49 -8.26 -24.34
C GLY A 118 5.79 -9.05 -24.37
N ILE A 119 5.86 -10.24 -23.77
CA ILE A 119 7.10 -11.02 -23.68
C ILE A 119 7.59 -11.44 -25.08
N GLY A 120 8.87 -11.27 -25.35
CA GLY A 120 9.51 -11.74 -26.57
C GLY A 120 10.06 -13.15 -26.41
N TYR A 121 9.89 -13.96 -27.44
CA TYR A 121 10.46 -15.31 -27.50
C TYR A 121 11.65 -15.29 -28.46
N ILE A 122 12.80 -15.79 -28.00
CA ILE A 122 14.05 -15.80 -28.76
C ILE A 122 14.67 -17.20 -28.79
N ASP A 123 15.45 -17.49 -29.83
CA ASP A 123 16.26 -18.71 -29.86
C ASP A 123 17.55 -18.57 -29.03
N ARG A 124 18.29 -19.67 -28.92
CA ARG A 124 19.54 -19.73 -28.16
C ARG A 124 20.62 -18.82 -28.73
N GLU A 125 20.74 -18.69 -30.06
CA GLU A 125 21.78 -17.90 -30.70
C GLU A 125 21.56 -16.40 -30.43
N THR A 126 20.32 -15.94 -30.60
CA THR A 126 19.87 -14.59 -30.29
C THR A 126 20.07 -14.27 -28.80
N TYR A 127 19.74 -15.22 -27.91
CA TYR A 127 20.02 -15.06 -26.48
C TYR A 127 21.52 -14.89 -26.21
N LEU A 128 22.37 -15.74 -26.79
CA LEU A 128 23.81 -15.66 -26.60
C LEU A 128 24.41 -14.35 -27.13
N GLN A 129 23.86 -13.78 -28.20
CA GLN A 129 24.25 -12.46 -28.71
C GLN A 129 23.82 -11.34 -27.75
N GLN A 130 22.55 -11.29 -27.36
CA GLN A 130 22.02 -10.22 -26.50
C GLN A 130 22.58 -10.28 -25.06
N LYS A 131 22.96 -11.47 -24.59
CA LYS A 131 23.61 -11.65 -23.28
C LYS A 131 24.99 -11.02 -23.19
N GLN A 132 25.69 -10.80 -24.32
CA GLN A 132 27.01 -10.17 -24.32
C GLN A 132 27.00 -8.71 -23.86
N GLY A 133 25.81 -8.11 -23.72
CA GLY A 133 25.63 -6.84 -23.03
C GLY A 133 25.86 -6.94 -21.51
N SER A 134 25.21 -6.05 -20.76
CA SER A 134 25.36 -6.04 -19.29
C SER A 134 24.65 -7.23 -18.66
N LYS A 135 25.31 -7.93 -17.73
CA LYS A 135 24.72 -9.07 -17.00
C LYS A 135 24.62 -8.77 -15.51
N LYS A 136 23.43 -8.98 -14.93
CA LYS A 136 23.24 -8.91 -13.47
C LYS A 136 23.73 -10.19 -12.79
N ASN A 137 24.21 -10.04 -11.56
CA ASN A 137 24.79 -11.14 -10.78
C ASN A 137 23.86 -11.66 -9.68
N HIS A 138 22.92 -10.84 -9.23
CA HIS A 138 21.95 -11.18 -8.19
C HIS A 138 20.60 -11.55 -8.77
N VAL A 139 19.72 -12.08 -7.92
CA VAL A 139 18.30 -12.21 -8.26
C VAL A 139 17.72 -10.80 -8.35
N THR A 140 17.00 -10.50 -9.43
CA THR A 140 16.39 -9.18 -9.62
C THR A 140 14.88 -9.28 -9.52
N LEU A 141 14.26 -8.34 -8.81
CA LEU A 141 12.81 -8.16 -8.79
C LEU A 141 12.43 -7.01 -9.75
N ALA A 142 11.58 -7.29 -10.74
CA ALA A 142 10.99 -6.25 -11.57
C ALA A 142 9.83 -5.58 -10.83
N VAL A 143 9.83 -4.24 -10.83
CA VAL A 143 8.89 -3.42 -10.07
C VAL A 143 8.21 -2.37 -10.94
N PHE A 144 6.87 -2.39 -10.95
CA PHE A 144 6.03 -1.35 -11.56
C PHE A 144 5.36 -0.50 -10.49
N ARG A 145 5.74 0.78 -10.38
CA ARG A 145 5.13 1.70 -9.42
C ARG A 145 3.90 2.35 -10.03
N TYR A 146 2.71 1.95 -9.57
CA TYR A 146 1.44 2.52 -10.04
C TYR A 146 1.26 4.00 -9.63
N GLU A 147 1.68 4.33 -8.41
CA GLU A 147 1.49 5.64 -7.78
C GLU A 147 2.81 6.02 -7.08
N TYR A 148 3.84 6.22 -7.91
CA TYR A 148 5.25 6.36 -7.51
C TYR A 148 5.55 7.47 -6.49
N ALA A 149 4.68 8.46 -6.34
CA ALA A 149 4.88 9.58 -5.41
C ALA A 149 3.94 9.56 -4.20
N ASN A 150 3.16 8.49 -4.02
CA ASN A 150 2.25 8.35 -2.91
C ASN A 150 2.76 7.29 -1.93
N LEU A 151 3.03 7.70 -0.68
CA LEU A 151 3.61 6.82 0.35
C LEU A 151 2.81 5.53 0.58
N PHE A 152 1.48 5.56 0.53
CA PHE A 152 0.68 4.35 0.72
C PHE A 152 0.94 3.32 -0.38
N HIS A 153 1.00 3.78 -1.63
CA HIS A 153 1.24 2.88 -2.76
C HIS A 153 2.69 2.40 -2.82
N GLN A 154 3.67 3.27 -2.57
CA GLN A 154 5.06 2.83 -2.43
C GLN A 154 5.22 1.84 -1.26
N MET A 155 4.49 2.00 -0.16
CA MET A 155 4.47 1.02 0.94
C MET A 155 3.93 -0.34 0.50
N THR A 156 2.91 -0.36 -0.37
CA THR A 156 2.41 -1.61 -0.97
C THR A 156 3.47 -2.29 -1.82
N ASP A 157 4.28 -1.51 -2.54
CA ASP A 157 5.36 -2.03 -3.37
C ASP A 157 6.54 -2.56 -2.52
N TYR A 158 6.97 -1.83 -1.48
CA TYR A 158 8.01 -2.29 -0.55
C TYR A 158 7.61 -3.57 0.18
N TYR A 159 6.37 -3.63 0.67
CA TYR A 159 5.85 -4.82 1.35
C TYR A 159 5.80 -6.02 0.41
N ASN A 160 5.33 -5.85 -0.83
CA ASN A 160 5.29 -6.94 -1.80
C ASN A 160 6.70 -7.42 -2.21
N ALA A 161 7.65 -6.50 -2.37
CA ALA A 161 9.05 -6.85 -2.61
C ALA A 161 9.64 -7.65 -1.43
N PHE A 162 9.37 -7.23 -0.20
CA PHE A 162 9.76 -7.97 0.99
C PHE A 162 9.11 -9.36 1.05
N VAL A 163 7.83 -9.48 0.72
CA VAL A 163 7.14 -10.78 0.65
C VAL A 163 7.77 -11.69 -0.42
N ALA A 164 8.06 -11.17 -1.62
CA ALA A 164 8.72 -11.93 -2.68
C ALA A 164 10.09 -12.42 -2.22
N MET A 165 10.87 -11.55 -1.56
CA MET A 165 12.15 -11.91 -0.93
C MET A 165 11.99 -13.08 0.05
N LYS A 166 10.96 -13.06 0.91
CA LYS A 166 10.67 -14.15 1.85
C LYS A 166 10.26 -15.44 1.15
N ILE A 167 9.40 -15.38 0.12
CA ILE A 167 8.92 -16.54 -0.62
C ILE A 167 10.06 -17.31 -1.30
N PHE A 168 11.00 -16.56 -1.89
CA PHE A 168 12.17 -17.10 -2.57
C PHE A 168 13.39 -17.29 -1.66
N ASN A 169 13.23 -17.09 -0.34
CA ASN A 169 14.28 -17.25 0.66
C ASN A 169 15.57 -16.47 0.33
N LEU A 170 15.40 -15.22 -0.09
CA LEU A 170 16.48 -14.32 -0.46
C LEU A 170 16.90 -13.46 0.73
N LYS A 171 18.14 -13.00 0.71
CA LYS A 171 18.62 -11.94 1.60
C LYS A 171 18.37 -10.58 0.93
N PRO A 172 18.07 -9.51 1.69
CA PRO A 172 17.80 -8.18 1.12
C PRO A 172 18.91 -7.69 0.18
N ASP A 173 20.17 -7.77 0.62
CA ASP A 173 21.33 -7.28 -0.15
C ASP A 173 21.66 -8.16 -1.38
N ASN A 174 21.06 -9.35 -1.48
CA ASN A 174 21.19 -10.27 -2.63
C ASN A 174 19.97 -10.23 -3.56
N MET A 175 19.06 -9.26 -3.37
CA MET A 175 17.93 -9.02 -4.24
C MET A 175 18.01 -7.61 -4.82
N ASP A 176 18.38 -7.51 -6.08
CA ASP A 176 18.41 -6.24 -6.83
C ASP A 176 16.98 -5.85 -7.26
N ILE A 177 16.75 -4.56 -7.47
CA ILE A 177 15.47 -4.00 -7.91
C ILE A 177 15.62 -3.43 -9.32
N LEU A 178 14.72 -3.81 -10.22
CA LEU A 178 14.56 -3.21 -11.54
C LEU A 178 13.22 -2.45 -11.58
N ILE A 179 13.28 -1.13 -11.54
CA ILE A 179 12.10 -0.28 -11.73
C ILE A 179 11.81 -0.19 -13.23
N VAL A 180 10.62 -0.63 -13.67
CA VAL A 180 10.28 -0.75 -15.09
C VAL A 180 9.24 0.26 -15.59
N ASP A 181 8.66 1.05 -14.69
CA ASP A 181 7.79 2.15 -15.09
C ASP A 181 8.58 3.36 -15.63
N LYS A 182 7.85 4.30 -16.24
CA LYS A 182 8.41 5.54 -16.81
C LYS A 182 8.25 6.76 -15.93
N SER A 183 7.79 6.58 -14.69
CA SER A 183 7.51 7.73 -13.85
C SER A 183 8.79 8.51 -13.51
N ALA A 184 8.62 9.78 -13.15
CA ALA A 184 9.72 10.60 -12.68
C ALA A 184 10.33 10.00 -11.40
N LYS A 185 11.54 10.45 -11.04
CA LYS A 185 12.11 10.10 -9.74
C LYS A 185 11.26 10.73 -8.64
N SER A 186 10.89 9.95 -7.62
CA SER A 186 10.21 10.40 -6.41
C SER A 186 11.22 10.56 -5.26
N GLN A 187 10.90 11.39 -4.28
CA GLN A 187 11.62 11.45 -3.00
C GLN A 187 11.58 10.10 -2.24
N LEU A 188 10.59 9.26 -2.54
CA LEU A 188 10.44 7.93 -1.95
C LEU A 188 11.35 6.88 -2.61
N ASP A 189 12.05 7.20 -3.70
CA ASP A 189 12.84 6.21 -4.44
C ASP A 189 14.10 5.78 -3.70
N SER A 190 14.66 6.64 -2.84
CA SER A 190 15.81 6.28 -2.00
C SER A 190 15.51 5.10 -1.07
N ASN A 191 14.24 4.87 -0.74
CA ASN A 191 13.87 3.74 0.11
C ASN A 191 14.17 2.39 -0.56
N TRP A 192 14.17 2.31 -1.89
CA TRP A 192 14.57 1.09 -2.57
C TRP A 192 16.05 0.77 -2.32
N ASP A 193 16.92 1.78 -2.35
CA ASP A 193 18.35 1.67 -2.09
C ASP A 193 18.62 1.29 -0.61
N ASP A 194 17.85 1.86 0.31
CA ASP A 194 17.99 1.57 1.74
C ASP A 194 17.49 0.17 2.10
N LEU A 195 16.44 -0.33 1.44
CA LEU A 195 15.80 -1.59 1.80
C LEU A 195 16.44 -2.81 1.14
N PHE A 196 16.88 -2.71 -0.11
CA PHE A 196 17.28 -3.87 -0.92
C PHE A 196 18.70 -3.72 -1.48
N GLY A 197 19.07 -4.60 -2.42
CA GLY A 197 20.35 -4.54 -3.14
C GLY A 197 20.37 -3.39 -4.15
N ASN A 198 21.02 -3.61 -5.29
CA ASN A 198 21.18 -2.53 -6.27
C ASN A 198 19.85 -2.18 -6.93
N VAL A 199 19.56 -0.89 -7.06
CA VAL A 199 18.39 -0.38 -7.78
C VAL A 199 18.81 0.09 -9.17
N SER A 200 18.03 -0.27 -10.19
CA SER A 200 18.24 0.23 -11.55
C SER A 200 16.91 0.53 -12.23
N PHE A 201 16.92 1.47 -13.16
CA PHE A 201 15.73 1.92 -13.87
C PHE A 201 15.80 1.46 -15.33
N ALA A 202 14.78 0.75 -15.79
CA ALA A 202 14.71 0.24 -17.16
C ALA A 202 14.74 1.38 -18.20
N LYS A 203 14.13 2.52 -17.88
CA LYS A 203 14.11 3.72 -18.74
C LYS A 203 15.49 4.35 -18.98
N GLU A 204 16.50 3.99 -18.20
CA GLU A 204 17.87 4.50 -18.30
C GLU A 204 18.80 3.55 -19.08
N MET A 205 18.27 2.39 -19.51
CA MET A 205 19.02 1.39 -20.25
C MET A 205 19.00 1.69 -21.74
N ASN A 206 20.19 1.75 -22.36
CA ASN A 206 20.34 1.94 -23.81
C ASN A 206 20.73 0.64 -24.53
N GLU A 207 21.19 -0.36 -23.80
CA GLU A 207 21.64 -1.65 -24.32
C GLU A 207 20.90 -2.81 -23.66
N PRO A 208 20.83 -3.99 -24.30
CA PRO A 208 20.28 -5.20 -23.69
C PRO A 208 20.96 -5.55 -22.35
N VAL A 209 20.15 -5.94 -21.36
CA VAL A 209 20.62 -6.38 -20.04
C VAL A 209 20.11 -7.78 -19.74
N ALA A 210 21.03 -8.70 -19.47
CA ALA A 210 20.74 -10.08 -19.10
C ALA A 210 20.51 -10.23 -17.59
N TYR A 211 19.41 -10.88 -17.24
CA TYR A 211 19.01 -11.25 -15.88
C TYR A 211 19.01 -12.78 -15.77
N PRO A 212 20.03 -13.38 -15.13
CA PRO A 212 20.07 -14.83 -14.93
C PRO A 212 18.86 -15.35 -14.14
N ASP A 213 18.35 -14.52 -13.24
CA ASP A 213 17.23 -14.84 -12.36
C ASP A 213 16.40 -13.58 -12.10
N LEU A 214 15.25 -13.50 -12.76
CA LEU A 214 14.34 -12.35 -12.70
C LEU A 214 13.03 -12.81 -12.07
N ILE A 215 12.56 -12.08 -11.07
CA ILE A 215 11.26 -12.27 -10.45
C ILE A 215 10.33 -11.19 -10.98
N TRP A 216 9.17 -11.63 -11.46
CA TRP A 216 8.00 -10.80 -11.68
C TRP A 216 7.08 -11.00 -10.48
N ALA A 217 6.76 -9.93 -9.78
CA ALA A 217 5.83 -9.98 -8.65
C ALA A 217 4.66 -9.06 -8.85
N VAL A 218 3.52 -9.45 -8.30
CA VAL A 218 2.38 -8.56 -8.16
C VAL A 218 2.73 -7.40 -7.23
N LEU A 219 2.36 -6.19 -7.65
CA LEU A 219 2.68 -4.90 -7.01
C LEU A 219 1.47 -3.96 -7.08
N GLY A 220 1.48 -2.89 -6.28
CA GLY A 220 0.38 -1.94 -6.18
C GLY A 220 -0.93 -2.54 -5.66
N TYR A 221 -2.01 -2.39 -6.44
CA TYR A 221 -3.39 -2.61 -6.00
C TYR A 221 -3.76 -4.06 -5.63
N ASN A 222 -2.98 -5.03 -6.08
CA ASN A 222 -3.14 -6.45 -5.75
C ASN A 222 -2.29 -6.85 -4.51
N SER A 223 -1.61 -5.90 -3.87
CA SER A 223 -0.92 -6.12 -2.59
C SER A 223 -1.90 -6.58 -1.50
N PRO A 224 -1.50 -7.51 -0.61
CA PRO A 224 -2.27 -7.83 0.59
C PRO A 224 -2.59 -6.62 1.47
N LEU A 225 -1.76 -5.56 1.44
CA LEU A 225 -2.04 -4.30 2.12
C LEU A 225 -3.30 -3.58 1.58
N ASN A 226 -3.81 -3.95 0.40
CA ASN A 226 -5.07 -3.45 -0.15
C ASN A 226 -6.30 -4.28 0.26
N PHE A 227 -6.13 -5.36 1.02
CA PHE A 227 -7.23 -6.24 1.46
C PHE A 227 -7.77 -5.82 2.84
N HIS A 228 -8.28 -4.59 2.93
CA HIS A 228 -8.65 -3.93 4.20
C HIS A 228 -9.76 -4.62 5.01
N SER A 229 -10.41 -5.63 4.47
CA SER A 229 -11.40 -6.44 5.18
C SER A 229 -10.79 -7.55 6.02
N MET A 230 -9.56 -7.98 5.73
CA MET A 230 -8.91 -9.11 6.40
C MET A 230 -8.48 -8.78 7.82
N ASN A 231 -8.70 -9.70 8.76
CA ASN A 231 -8.30 -9.50 10.15
C ASN A 231 -6.79 -9.52 10.34
N THR A 232 -6.08 -10.31 9.53
CA THR A 232 -4.61 -10.42 9.52
C THR A 232 -4.12 -10.63 8.09
N ILE A 233 -2.89 -10.19 7.82
CA ILE A 233 -2.12 -10.54 6.62
C ILE A 233 -0.73 -11.03 7.06
N SER A 234 -0.07 -11.86 6.24
CA SER A 234 1.26 -12.40 6.59
C SER A 234 2.31 -11.32 6.76
N PHE A 235 3.32 -11.60 7.59
CA PHE A 235 4.59 -10.87 7.65
C PHE A 235 4.54 -9.38 8.00
N VAL A 236 3.44 -8.84 8.53
CA VAL A 236 3.34 -7.40 8.88
C VAL A 236 4.35 -7.00 9.94
N ALA A 237 4.51 -7.84 10.98
CA ALA A 237 5.47 -7.58 12.05
C ALA A 237 6.91 -7.69 11.54
N GLU A 238 7.19 -8.69 10.71
CA GLU A 238 8.50 -8.93 10.12
C GLU A 238 8.88 -7.84 9.12
N PHE A 239 7.92 -7.34 8.32
CA PHE A 239 8.11 -6.20 7.44
C PHE A 239 8.40 -4.92 8.24
N SER A 240 7.62 -4.67 9.29
CA SER A 240 7.84 -3.56 10.22
C SER A 240 9.27 -3.59 10.80
N ASN A 241 9.69 -4.75 11.29
CA ASN A 241 11.02 -4.93 11.89
C ASN A 241 12.13 -4.82 10.85
N PHE A 242 11.92 -5.35 9.65
CA PHE A 242 12.86 -5.24 8.53
C PHE A 242 13.12 -3.77 8.19
N VAL A 243 12.07 -2.99 7.92
CA VAL A 243 12.22 -1.56 7.59
C VAL A 243 12.87 -0.80 8.73
N LYS A 244 12.39 -0.96 9.97
CA LYS A 244 12.99 -0.29 11.14
C LYS A 244 14.46 -0.63 11.32
N THR A 245 14.86 -1.88 11.09
CA THR A 245 16.27 -2.30 11.17
C THR A 245 17.12 -1.62 10.12
N ARG A 246 16.67 -1.56 8.86
CA ARG A 246 17.42 -0.93 7.76
C ARG A 246 17.67 0.56 8.01
N TYR A 247 16.75 1.23 8.68
CA TYR A 247 16.87 2.65 9.03
C TYR A 247 17.48 2.92 10.41
N GLY A 248 17.83 1.88 11.19
CA GLY A 248 18.31 2.04 12.56
C GLY A 248 17.29 2.63 13.53
N ALA A 249 15.99 2.46 13.25
CA ALA A 249 14.90 2.91 14.11
C ALA A 249 14.63 1.91 15.25
N GLN A 250 14.02 2.38 16.34
CA GLN A 250 13.76 1.54 17.51
C GLN A 250 12.71 0.47 17.21
N ILE A 251 13.06 -0.81 17.46
CA ILE A 251 12.16 -1.93 17.16
C ILE A 251 11.20 -2.18 18.31
N ASN A 252 11.72 -2.22 19.54
CA ASN A 252 10.98 -2.50 20.76
C ASN A 252 11.11 -1.31 21.71
N ARG A 253 9.96 -0.76 22.11
CA ARG A 253 9.86 0.28 23.12
C ARG A 253 8.77 -0.14 24.11
N PRO A 254 9.09 -0.35 25.40
CA PRO A 254 8.07 -0.62 26.39
C PRO A 254 7.21 0.64 26.61
N LEU A 255 5.93 0.45 26.91
CA LEU A 255 5.04 1.52 27.32
C LEU A 255 5.48 2.09 28.67
N ASP A 256 5.62 3.41 28.74
CA ASP A 256 5.76 4.16 29.98
C ASP A 256 4.63 5.19 30.08
N CYS A 257 3.63 4.87 30.90
CA CYS A 257 2.46 5.72 31.10
C CYS A 257 2.77 7.03 31.84
N SER A 258 3.95 7.18 32.43
CA SER A 258 4.38 8.44 33.02
C SER A 258 4.87 9.44 31.97
N GLY A 259 5.29 8.98 30.78
CA GLY A 259 5.94 9.82 29.77
C GLY A 259 5.60 9.42 28.33
N ILE A 260 4.32 9.26 28.02
CA ILE A 260 3.89 8.96 26.65
C ILE A 260 4.18 10.12 25.68
N SER A 261 4.55 9.80 24.45
CA SER A 261 4.78 10.72 23.33
C SER A 261 3.55 10.77 22.42
N ILE A 262 3.05 11.98 22.17
CA ILE A 262 1.87 12.24 21.34
C ILE A 262 2.30 13.04 20.11
N LEU A 263 2.04 12.49 18.92
CA LEU A 263 2.47 13.08 17.66
C LEU A 263 1.27 13.35 16.75
N PHE A 264 1.18 14.59 16.27
CA PHE A 264 0.32 14.97 15.17
C PHE A 264 1.08 14.91 13.84
N ILE A 265 0.46 14.31 12.81
CA ILE A 265 0.92 14.46 11.42
C ILE A 265 0.08 15.55 10.76
N TRP A 266 0.76 16.62 10.34
CA TRP A 266 0.18 17.70 9.58
C TRP A 266 0.20 17.42 8.08
N ARG A 267 -0.79 17.99 7.39
CA ARG A 267 -0.87 17.98 5.94
C ARG A 267 -0.85 19.44 5.50
N ARG A 268 0.18 19.84 4.79
CA ARG A 268 0.32 21.18 4.20
C ARG A 268 0.71 21.04 2.74
N ASP A 269 0.60 22.12 1.98
CA ASP A 269 0.82 22.06 0.54
C ASP A 269 2.31 21.82 0.23
N TYR A 270 2.59 20.83 -0.62
CA TYR A 270 3.93 20.45 -1.06
C TYR A 270 3.88 19.81 -2.45
N VAL A 271 4.96 19.93 -3.21
CA VAL A 271 5.06 19.33 -4.55
C VAL A 271 5.59 17.91 -4.42
N ALA A 272 4.67 16.93 -4.41
CA ALA A 272 5.02 15.51 -4.33
C ALA A 272 5.71 14.99 -5.60
N HIS A 273 5.30 15.49 -6.77
CA HIS A 273 5.86 15.12 -8.07
C HIS A 273 5.49 16.13 -9.16
N PRO A 274 6.15 16.12 -10.34
CA PRO A 274 5.92 17.10 -11.40
C PRO A 274 4.47 17.15 -11.94
N GLY A 275 3.69 16.11 -11.71
CA GLY A 275 2.28 16.03 -12.11
C GLY A 275 1.32 16.76 -11.16
N ASN A 276 1.78 17.24 -10.01
CA ASN A 276 1.03 18.12 -9.10
C ASN A 276 1.78 19.45 -8.89
N PRO A 277 1.90 20.30 -9.93
CA PRO A 277 2.74 21.50 -9.87
C PRO A 277 2.25 22.56 -8.87
N SER A 278 0.97 22.56 -8.50
CA SER A 278 0.43 23.50 -7.50
C SER A 278 0.82 23.12 -6.07
N GLY A 279 1.21 21.87 -5.85
CA GLY A 279 1.46 21.29 -4.53
C GLY A 279 0.24 21.24 -3.62
N LEU A 280 -0.96 21.56 -4.13
CA LEU A 280 -2.16 21.63 -3.30
C LEU A 280 -2.52 20.23 -2.79
N VAL A 281 -2.63 20.08 -1.47
CA VAL A 281 -3.06 18.83 -0.82
C VAL A 281 -4.39 19.00 -0.12
N SER A 282 -5.18 17.93 -0.11
CA SER A 282 -6.46 17.87 0.58
C SER A 282 -6.36 17.34 2.01
N ARG A 283 -7.45 17.52 2.78
CA ARG A 283 -7.64 16.99 4.14
C ARG A 283 -6.66 17.60 5.14
N LYS A 284 -6.63 18.92 5.22
CA LYS A 284 -5.73 19.67 6.10
C LYS A 284 -6.45 20.08 7.39
N ILE A 285 -5.71 20.20 8.49
CA ILE A 285 -6.26 20.64 9.78
C ILE A 285 -6.11 22.15 9.85
N LYS A 286 -7.19 22.87 10.19
CA LYS A 286 -7.18 24.34 10.24
C LYS A 286 -6.55 24.88 11.53
N ASN A 287 -6.86 24.26 12.66
CA ASN A 287 -6.57 24.76 14.00
C ASN A 287 -5.47 23.95 14.70
N GLU A 288 -4.38 23.64 13.99
CA GLU A 288 -3.26 22.80 14.48
C GLU A 288 -2.74 23.24 15.87
N LYS A 289 -2.51 24.54 16.07
CA LYS A 289 -2.03 25.11 17.33
C LYS A 289 -3.01 24.87 18.49
N GLU A 290 -4.29 25.15 18.28
CA GLU A 290 -5.34 24.97 19.30
C GLU A 290 -5.42 23.49 19.74
N LEU A 291 -5.33 22.56 18.80
CA LEU A 291 -5.36 21.12 19.10
C LEU A 291 -4.14 20.70 19.92
N MET A 292 -2.94 21.15 19.55
CA MET A 292 -1.71 20.84 20.30
C MET A 292 -1.78 21.40 21.73
N GLU A 293 -2.16 22.67 21.88
CA GLU A 293 -2.26 23.32 23.19
C GLU A 293 -3.30 22.62 24.09
N SER A 294 -4.44 22.22 23.52
CA SER A 294 -5.49 21.52 24.25
C SER A 294 -5.03 20.14 24.73
N VAL A 295 -4.30 19.39 23.90
CA VAL A 295 -3.73 18.09 24.30
C VAL A 295 -2.64 18.28 25.35
N GLN A 296 -1.75 19.26 25.18
CA GLN A 296 -0.69 19.54 26.14
C GLN A 296 -1.25 19.91 27.53
N GLN A 297 -2.37 20.62 27.58
CA GLN A 297 -3.06 20.97 28.82
C GLN A 297 -3.63 19.74 29.55
N ASP A 298 -4.19 18.77 28.81
CA ASP A 298 -4.73 17.54 29.39
C ASP A 298 -3.65 16.50 29.73
N PHE A 299 -2.44 16.65 29.17
CA PHE A 299 -1.29 15.76 29.36
C PHE A 299 -0.03 16.55 29.76
N PRO A 300 -0.03 17.22 30.94
CA PRO A 300 1.12 17.99 31.38
C PRO A 300 2.35 17.09 31.63
N GLY A 301 3.51 17.50 31.10
CA GLY A 301 4.76 16.73 31.21
C GLY A 301 4.93 15.62 30.17
N HIS A 302 3.92 15.35 29.34
CA HIS A 302 4.03 14.47 28.18
C HIS A 302 4.50 15.25 26.95
N PRO A 303 5.45 14.72 26.16
CA PRO A 303 5.83 15.32 24.88
C PRO A 303 4.64 15.34 23.90
N VAL A 304 4.27 16.54 23.43
CA VAL A 304 3.29 16.74 22.36
C VAL A 304 3.96 17.47 21.20
N ALA A 305 4.01 16.84 20.03
CA ALA A 305 4.64 17.40 18.85
C ALA A 305 3.72 17.32 17.63
N GLY A 306 3.99 18.16 16.64
CA GLY A 306 3.26 18.14 15.38
C GLY A 306 4.19 18.43 14.21
N ILE A 307 4.19 17.54 13.22
CA ILE A 307 5.17 17.57 12.12
C ILE A 307 4.52 17.32 10.77
N GLN A 308 5.09 17.89 9.71
CA GLN A 308 4.83 17.52 8.33
C GLN A 308 5.91 16.53 7.89
N LEU A 309 5.55 15.24 7.79
CA LEU A 309 6.54 14.17 7.59
C LEU A 309 7.26 14.24 6.25
N ASP A 310 6.60 14.72 5.20
CA ASP A 310 7.16 14.84 3.85
C ASP A 310 8.32 15.85 3.72
N ASP A 311 8.57 16.66 4.75
CA ASP A 311 9.75 17.53 4.83
C ASP A 311 11.02 16.79 5.30
N TYR A 312 10.90 15.53 5.71
CA TYR A 312 11.97 14.75 6.35
C TYR A 312 12.38 13.52 5.55
N SER A 313 13.60 13.06 5.76
CA SER A 313 14.06 11.78 5.22
C SER A 313 13.26 10.61 5.81
N MET A 314 13.14 9.48 5.10
CA MET A 314 12.46 8.29 5.64
C MET A 314 13.07 7.81 6.96
N LYS A 315 14.39 7.95 7.12
CA LYS A 315 15.09 7.67 8.38
C LYS A 315 14.55 8.51 9.54
N ASP A 316 14.43 9.81 9.34
CA ASP A 316 13.94 10.74 10.36
C ASP A 316 12.44 10.53 10.62
N GLN A 317 11.65 10.29 9.55
CA GLN A 317 10.24 9.93 9.69
C GLN A 317 10.08 8.69 10.59
N LEU A 318 10.86 7.63 10.36
CA LEU A 318 10.83 6.43 11.19
C LEU A 318 11.35 6.65 12.61
N HIS A 319 12.29 7.57 12.81
CA HIS A 319 12.73 7.96 14.16
C HIS A 319 11.57 8.54 14.97
N TRP A 320 10.87 9.55 14.43
CA TRP A 320 9.67 10.12 15.06
C TRP A 320 8.58 9.08 15.32
N ILE A 321 8.28 8.26 14.31
CA ILE A 321 7.18 7.30 14.37
C ILE A 321 7.47 6.17 15.36
N SER A 322 8.68 5.62 15.38
CA SER A 322 9.03 4.52 16.30
C SER A 322 9.05 4.94 17.78
N GLN A 323 9.04 6.24 18.06
CA GLN A 323 8.98 6.83 19.40
C GLN A 323 7.59 7.38 19.76
N THR A 324 6.59 7.23 18.89
CA THR A 324 5.23 7.77 19.11
C THR A 324 4.34 6.74 19.80
N ASP A 325 3.70 7.11 20.91
CA ASP A 325 2.71 6.27 21.59
C ASP A 325 1.29 6.55 21.12
N ILE A 326 0.96 7.81 20.83
CA ILE A 326 -0.33 8.19 20.25
C ILE A 326 -0.10 8.99 18.97
N LEU A 327 -0.52 8.43 17.83
CA LEU A 327 -0.45 9.08 16.53
C LEU A 327 -1.80 9.68 16.15
N ILE A 328 -1.81 10.97 15.79
CA ILE A 328 -3.03 11.71 15.44
C ILE A 328 -2.86 12.30 14.03
N ALA A 329 -3.78 12.01 13.12
CA ALA A 329 -3.71 12.60 11.78
C ALA A 329 -5.06 12.64 11.06
N MET A 330 -5.17 13.54 10.08
CA MET A 330 -6.19 13.42 9.04
C MET A 330 -5.87 12.23 8.11
N HIS A 331 -6.92 11.57 7.61
CA HIS A 331 -6.81 10.48 6.65
C HIS A 331 -5.90 10.87 5.47
N GLY A 332 -4.88 10.06 5.20
CA GLY A 332 -3.98 10.28 4.08
C GLY A 332 -2.72 9.41 4.15
N ALA A 333 -1.96 9.35 3.05
CA ALA A 333 -0.84 8.43 2.87
C ALA A 333 0.22 8.44 3.99
N GLY A 334 0.39 9.56 4.70
CA GLY A 334 1.25 9.66 5.89
C GLY A 334 0.90 8.66 7.00
N LEU A 335 -0.36 8.24 7.12
CA LEU A 335 -0.78 7.20 8.07
C LEU A 335 -0.30 5.79 7.70
N SER A 336 0.37 5.59 6.56
CA SER A 336 1.07 4.32 6.28
C SER A 336 2.14 4.01 7.32
N HIS A 337 2.63 5.03 8.02
CA HIS A 337 3.55 4.89 9.15
C HIS A 337 3.00 4.11 10.34
N ILE A 338 1.69 3.86 10.41
CA ILE A 338 1.08 2.95 11.41
C ILE A 338 1.80 1.60 11.47
N LEU A 339 2.31 1.11 10.33
CA LEU A 339 3.07 -0.14 10.27
C LEU A 339 4.32 -0.14 11.16
N PHE A 340 4.86 1.03 11.54
CA PHE A 340 6.11 1.18 12.27
C PHE A 340 5.95 1.72 13.70
N LEU A 341 4.71 1.96 14.14
CA LEU A 341 4.44 2.32 15.52
C LEU A 341 4.82 1.19 16.51
N PRO A 342 5.15 1.53 17.78
CA PRO A 342 5.24 0.58 18.88
C PRO A 342 3.98 -0.29 19.05
N GLU A 343 4.13 -1.48 19.61
CA GLU A 343 3.03 -2.47 19.69
C GLU A 343 1.87 -2.03 20.60
N HIS A 344 2.14 -1.18 21.59
CA HIS A 344 1.13 -0.62 22.49
C HIS A 344 0.48 0.65 21.97
N ALA A 345 0.93 1.19 20.83
CA ALA A 345 0.52 2.52 20.39
C ALA A 345 -0.98 2.60 20.06
N GLY A 346 -1.49 3.83 20.06
CA GLY A 346 -2.83 4.16 19.59
C GLY A 346 -2.84 5.16 18.46
N VAL A 347 -3.91 5.10 17.65
CA VAL A 347 -4.09 5.95 16.48
C VAL A 347 -5.44 6.66 16.55
N LEU A 348 -5.44 7.97 16.31
CA LEU A 348 -6.62 8.77 16.02
C LEU A 348 -6.61 9.22 14.57
N GLU A 349 -7.50 8.63 13.77
CA GLU A 349 -7.68 8.98 12.36
C GLU A 349 -8.90 9.90 12.15
N MET A 350 -8.70 11.03 11.49
CA MET A 350 -9.73 12.06 11.32
C MET A 350 -10.12 12.22 9.85
N TYR A 351 -11.39 12.55 9.62
CA TYR A 351 -11.98 12.64 8.28
C TYR A 351 -12.78 13.94 8.12
N PRO A 352 -12.63 14.67 7.00
CA PRO A 352 -13.52 15.79 6.65
C PRO A 352 -14.82 15.29 6.04
N THR A 353 -15.85 16.14 5.96
CA THR A 353 -17.17 15.75 5.41
C THR A 353 -17.11 15.19 3.99
N TYR A 354 -16.20 15.68 3.17
CA TYR A 354 -16.04 15.29 1.77
C TYR A 354 -15.17 14.04 1.55
N TRP A 355 -14.69 13.39 2.62
CA TRP A 355 -13.94 12.13 2.51
C TRP A 355 -14.45 11.10 3.52
N PRO A 356 -15.03 9.99 3.06
CA PRO A 356 -15.77 9.12 3.96
C PRO A 356 -14.86 8.21 4.78
N LYS A 357 -15.19 8.03 6.07
CA LYS A 357 -14.61 7.00 6.95
C LYS A 357 -14.83 5.54 6.51
N THR A 358 -15.56 5.31 5.41
CA THR A 358 -15.64 4.00 4.76
C THR A 358 -14.33 3.63 4.08
N ASN A 359 -13.42 4.58 3.88
CA ASN A 359 -12.05 4.30 3.53
C ASN A 359 -11.28 3.71 4.73
N ARG A 360 -10.99 2.42 4.67
CA ARG A 360 -10.47 1.61 5.79
C ARG A 360 -8.97 1.31 5.72
N HIS A 361 -8.20 1.93 4.82
CA HIS A 361 -6.76 1.63 4.63
C HIS A 361 -6.00 1.54 5.97
N PHE A 362 -6.06 2.62 6.74
CA PHE A 362 -5.25 2.79 7.94
C PHE A 362 -5.85 2.09 9.17
N ARG A 363 -7.19 2.02 9.26
CA ARG A 363 -7.87 1.11 10.20
C ARG A 363 -7.41 -0.33 10.04
N ALA A 364 -7.25 -0.81 8.81
CA ALA A 364 -6.78 -2.17 8.55
C ALA A 364 -5.32 -2.35 9.01
N MET A 365 -4.44 -1.40 8.72
CA MET A 365 -3.06 -1.42 9.22
C MET A 365 -2.99 -1.46 10.74
N ALA A 366 -3.76 -0.62 11.44
CA ALA A 366 -3.82 -0.61 12.89
C ALA A 366 -4.31 -1.96 13.44
N ARG A 367 -5.34 -2.56 12.82
CA ARG A 367 -5.81 -3.90 13.18
C ARG A 367 -4.74 -4.97 12.98
N TRP A 368 -4.03 -4.98 11.85
CA TRP A 368 -2.96 -5.95 11.58
C TRP A 368 -1.79 -5.81 12.56
N LYS A 369 -1.52 -4.59 13.00
CA LYS A 369 -0.54 -4.27 14.04
C LYS A 369 -1.09 -4.41 15.48
N LYS A 370 -2.37 -4.76 15.63
CA LYS A 370 -3.08 -4.89 16.92
C LYS A 370 -3.05 -3.62 17.79
N LEU A 371 -3.03 -2.45 17.16
CA LEU A 371 -2.99 -1.16 17.83
C LEU A 371 -4.38 -0.70 18.27
N HIS A 372 -4.42 0.20 19.26
CA HIS A 372 -5.64 0.93 19.59
C HIS A 372 -6.00 1.87 18.43
N TYR A 373 -7.27 1.89 18.01
CA TYR A 373 -7.69 2.68 16.86
C TYR A 373 -9.02 3.37 17.11
N TYR A 374 -8.99 4.69 17.01
CA TYR A 374 -10.14 5.57 17.05
C TYR A 374 -10.23 6.37 15.77
N ASN A 375 -11.45 6.75 15.41
CA ASN A 375 -11.67 7.70 14.33
C ASN A 375 -12.66 8.78 14.72
N TRP A 376 -12.59 9.89 13.99
CA TRP A 376 -13.59 10.93 14.00
C TRP A 376 -13.89 11.40 12.59
N GLN A 377 -15.18 11.61 12.30
CA GLN A 377 -15.67 12.12 11.03
C GLN A 377 -16.32 13.47 11.31
N ASN A 378 -15.87 14.52 10.63
CA ASN A 378 -16.60 15.77 10.61
C ASN A 378 -17.97 15.54 9.97
N ILE A 379 -19.02 15.95 10.68
CA ILE A 379 -20.42 15.91 10.21
C ILE A 379 -21.00 17.32 10.00
N ASN A 380 -20.26 18.38 10.38
CA ASN A 380 -20.70 19.75 10.22
C ASN A 380 -19.97 20.39 9.03
N PRO A 381 -20.65 20.66 7.91
CA PRO A 381 -20.04 21.32 6.75
C PRO A 381 -19.47 22.71 7.06
N LEU A 382 -19.95 23.41 8.10
CA LEU A 382 -19.44 24.72 8.50
C LEU A 382 -18.00 24.67 9.04
N ASN A 383 -17.52 23.47 9.40
CA ASN A 383 -16.13 23.27 9.77
C ASN A 383 -15.21 23.06 8.56
N GLU A 384 -15.74 22.99 7.33
CA GLU A 384 -14.93 22.91 6.12
C GLU A 384 -14.67 24.30 5.54
N TYR A 385 -13.43 24.52 5.12
CA TYR A 385 -12.95 25.79 4.61
C TYR A 385 -12.24 25.59 3.26
N ASP A 386 -12.06 26.71 2.56
CA ASP A 386 -11.34 26.76 1.29
C ASP A 386 -9.98 26.07 1.36
N LYS A 387 -9.52 25.60 0.20
CA LYS A 387 -8.25 24.87 0.06
C LYS A 387 -8.18 23.64 0.97
N PHE A 388 -9.31 22.98 1.20
CA PHE A 388 -9.41 21.68 1.88
C PHE A 388 -9.03 21.68 3.37
N TYR A 389 -9.20 22.81 4.05
CA TYR A 389 -8.99 22.90 5.50
C TYR A 389 -10.24 22.50 6.27
N THR A 390 -10.06 21.74 7.35
CA THR A 390 -11.13 21.33 8.26
C THR A 390 -10.81 21.81 9.67
N TYR A 391 -11.73 22.55 10.29
CA TYR A 391 -11.67 22.87 11.71
C TYR A 391 -12.12 21.66 12.53
N ILE A 392 -11.35 21.32 13.56
CA ILE A 392 -11.62 20.17 14.42
C ILE A 392 -11.86 20.70 15.83
N PRO A 393 -13.05 20.54 16.43
CA PRO A 393 -13.28 20.96 17.80
C PRO A 393 -12.29 20.27 18.75
N SER A 394 -11.57 21.03 19.57
CA SER A 394 -10.52 20.51 20.46
C SER A 394 -10.98 19.36 21.36
N VAL A 395 -12.22 19.44 21.85
CA VAL A 395 -12.87 18.39 22.67
C VAL A 395 -12.89 17.03 22.00
N VAL A 396 -12.98 16.98 20.66
CA VAL A 396 -12.94 15.72 19.90
C VAL A 396 -11.59 15.04 20.09
N VAL A 397 -10.50 15.82 19.96
CA VAL A 397 -9.15 15.30 20.05
C VAL A 397 -8.83 14.93 21.49
N THR A 398 -9.08 15.82 22.46
CA THR A 398 -8.75 15.55 23.86
C THR A 398 -9.46 14.32 24.42
N GLN A 399 -10.77 14.16 24.16
CA GLN A 399 -11.53 12.98 24.60
C GLN A 399 -10.99 11.69 23.97
N ARG A 400 -10.62 11.72 22.69
CA ARG A 400 -10.09 10.54 21.99
C ARG A 400 -8.69 10.17 22.45
N VAL A 401 -7.82 11.15 22.67
CA VAL A 401 -6.47 10.93 23.23
C VAL A 401 -6.58 10.37 24.66
N GLN A 402 -7.49 10.87 25.50
CA GLN A 402 -7.76 10.30 26.83
C GLN A 402 -8.29 8.87 26.75
N SER A 403 -9.16 8.55 25.79
CA SER A 403 -9.67 7.19 25.59
C SER A 403 -8.54 6.23 25.19
N ILE A 404 -7.68 6.65 24.25
CA ILE A 404 -6.50 5.87 23.83
C ILE A 404 -5.55 5.67 25.03
N TYR A 405 -5.25 6.73 25.78
CA TYR A 405 -4.41 6.62 26.97
C TYR A 405 -5.00 5.65 27.99
N TYR A 406 -6.30 5.70 28.24
CA TYR A 406 -6.97 4.76 29.13
C TYR A 406 -6.84 3.32 28.65
N ASP A 407 -7.02 3.06 27.35
CA ASP A 407 -6.88 1.71 26.79
C ASP A 407 -5.44 1.18 26.90
N MET A 408 -4.42 2.05 26.79
CA MET A 408 -3.01 1.68 26.96
C MET A 408 -2.62 1.49 28.44
N CYS A 409 -3.10 2.38 29.31
CA CYS A 409 -2.57 2.55 30.68
C CYS A 409 -3.53 2.12 31.80
N GLY A 410 -4.78 1.79 31.50
CA GLY A 410 -5.81 1.37 32.45
C GLY A 410 -6.32 2.47 33.39
N LYS A 411 -5.94 3.73 33.17
CA LYS A 411 -6.31 4.89 34.00
C LYS A 411 -6.33 6.18 33.18
N LEU A 412 -6.98 7.21 33.70
CA LEU A 412 -6.93 8.56 33.11
C LEU A 412 -5.58 9.24 33.41
N PRO A 413 -5.12 10.16 32.55
CA PRO A 413 -3.87 10.88 32.78
C PRO A 413 -3.96 11.76 34.03
N SER A 414 -2.82 11.92 34.72
CA SER A 414 -2.71 12.86 35.84
C SER A 414 -2.71 14.30 35.31
N LYS A 415 -3.54 15.17 35.88
CA LYS A 415 -3.51 16.62 35.59
C LYS A 415 -2.47 17.38 36.41
N THR A 416 -1.74 16.70 37.28
CA THR A 416 -0.66 17.31 38.07
C THR A 416 0.65 17.26 37.26
N PRO A 417 1.40 18.38 37.12
CA PRO A 417 2.66 18.39 36.41
C PRO A 417 3.63 17.34 36.97
N ILE A 418 4.28 16.58 36.09
CA ILE A 418 5.36 15.68 36.46
C ILE A 418 6.50 16.56 37.00
N LYS A 419 6.87 16.38 38.27
CA LYS A 419 8.02 17.07 38.86
C LYS A 419 9.27 16.66 38.07
N GLU A 420 10.02 17.63 37.58
CA GLU A 420 11.35 17.37 37.01
C GLU A 420 12.20 16.61 38.06
N PRO A 421 12.96 15.58 37.65
CA PRO A 421 13.91 14.95 38.54
C PRO A 421 14.98 15.98 38.92
N SER A 422 15.20 16.13 40.22
CA SER A 422 16.19 17.02 40.85
C SER A 422 17.62 16.66 40.52
#